data_AF-A0A1H8GZB5-F1
#
_entry.id   AF-A0A1H8GZB5-F1
#
_cell.length_a   1.000
_cell.length_b   1.000
_cell.length_c   1.000
_cell.angle_alpha   90.00
_cell.angle_beta   90.00
_cell.angle_gamma   90.00
#
_symmetry.space_group_name_H-M   'P 1'
#
loop_
_entity.id
_entity.type
_entity.pdbx_description
1 polymer ?
#
loop_
_entity_poly.entity_id
_entity_poly.type
_entity_poly.pdbx_seq_one_letter_code
_entity_poly.pdbx_strand_id
1 'polypeptide(L)' 'MKILSEYTNATFQYDSKEERDSHVKKMESEGWECSGQIKETLSLHNGDWYWCGKFIKRTV' A
#
# COMPACT_ATOMS: atom_id res chain seq x y z
N MET A 1 -27.95 -13.13 5.42
CA MET A 1 -26.99 -12.94 4.32
C MET A 1 -25.81 -12.16 4.89
N LYS A 2 -24.61 -12.76 5.00
CA LYS A 2 -23.43 -12.02 5.47
C LYS A 2 -22.91 -11.22 4.28
N ILE A 3 -23.01 -9.90 4.34
CA ILE A 3 -22.33 -9.01 3.38
C ILE A 3 -20.85 -9.14 3.70
N LEU A 4 -20.14 -9.99 2.96
CA LEU A 4 -18.69 -9.94 2.89
C LEU A 4 -18.37 -8.65 2.14
N SER A 5 -18.08 -7.57 2.87
CA SER A 5 -17.50 -6.40 2.22
C SER A 5 -16.23 -6.84 1.53
N GLU A 6 -16.22 -6.82 0.19
CA GLU A 6 -15.03 -7.16 -0.57
C GLU A 6 -14.04 -6.01 -0.43
N TYR A 7 -12.81 -6.31 -0.04
CA TYR A 7 -11.73 -5.33 0.04
C TYR A 7 -10.63 -5.77 -0.89
N THR A 8 -10.29 -4.91 -1.85
CA THR A 8 -9.10 -5.10 -2.66
C THR A 8 -7.91 -4.60 -1.86
N ASN A 9 -6.93 -5.49 -1.63
CA ASN A 9 -5.68 -5.15 -0.98
C ASN A 9 -4.57 -5.13 -2.02
N ALA A 10 -3.86 -4.01 -2.14
CA ALA A 10 -2.75 -3.86 -3.08
C ALA A 10 -1.50 -3.37 -2.34
N THR A 11 -0.37 -4.04 -2.56
CA THR A 11 0.92 -3.67 -1.98
C THR A 11 1.88 -3.30 -3.09
N PHE A 12 2.45 -2.10 -3.01
CA PHE A 12 3.44 -1.60 -3.96
C PHE A 12 4.76 -1.35 -3.25
N GLN A 13 5.84 -1.64 -3.97
CA GLN A 13 7.21 -1.35 -3.56
C GLN A 13 7.66 -0.08 -4.29
N TYR A 14 8.44 0.74 -3.61
CA TYR A 14 8.96 1.99 -4.12
C TYR A 14 10.45 2.09 -3.81
N ASP A 15 11.18 2.65 -4.77
CA ASP A 15 12.60 2.94 -4.61
C ASP A 15 12.85 4.20 -3.77
N SER A 16 11.85 5.09 -3.68
CA SER A 16 12.00 6.38 -3.00
C SER A 16 10.71 6.89 -2.38
N LYS A 17 10.86 7.71 -1.33
CA LYS A 17 9.74 8.34 -0.61
C LYS A 17 8.89 9.23 -1.53
N GLU A 18 9.52 9.94 -2.47
CA GLU A 18 8.84 10.84 -3.41
C GLU A 18 7.91 10.08 -4.37
N GLU A 19 8.37 8.94 -4.89
CA GLU A 19 7.55 8.06 -5.74
C GLU A 19 6.34 7.54 -4.97
N ARG A 20 6.55 7.13 -3.71
CA ARG A 20 5.48 6.72 -2.81
C ARG A 20 4.47 7.84 -2.59
N ASP A 21 4.91 9.06 -2.28
CA ASP A 21 4.02 10.19 -1.99
C ASP A 21 3.15 10.57 -3.20
N SER A 22 3.75 10.58 -4.39
CA SER A 22 3.03 10.81 -5.65
C SER A 22 1.99 9.73 -5.92
N HIS A 23 2.35 8.46 -5.70
CA HIS A 23 1.42 7.35 -5.91
C HIS A 23 0.30 7.33 -4.86
N VAL A 24 0.58 7.68 -3.61
CA VAL A 24 -0.44 7.74 -2.54
C VAL A 24 -1.52 8.75 -2.88
N LYS A 25 -1.13 9.96 -3.30
CA LYS A 25 -2.10 10.99 -3.74
C LYS A 25 -2.98 10.49 -4.88
N LYS A 26 -2.42 9.74 -5.82
CA LYS A 26 -3.17 9.12 -6.91
C LYS A 26 -4.18 8.09 -6.38
N MET A 27 -3.73 7.18 -5.51
CA MET A 27 -4.55 6.13 -4.92
C MET A 27 -5.69 6.70 -4.07
N GLU A 28 -5.42 7.71 -3.25
CA GLU A 28 -6.44 8.42 -2.46
C GLU A 28 -7.50 9.07 -3.35
N SER A 29 -7.09 9.67 -4.48
CA SER A 29 -8.02 10.21 -5.49
C SER A 29 -8.90 9.14 -6.14
N GLU A 30 -8.37 7.92 -6.29
CA GLU A 30 -9.10 6.74 -6.80
C GLU A 30 -9.98 6.05 -5.74
N GLY A 31 -10.03 6.58 -4.51
CA GLY A 31 -10.83 6.06 -3.40
C GLY A 31 -10.18 4.90 -2.66
N TRP A 32 -8.86 4.75 -2.75
CA TRP A 32 -8.10 3.80 -1.94
C TRP A 32 -7.65 4.45 -0.64
N GLU A 33 -7.78 3.71 0.46
CA GLU A 33 -7.24 4.09 1.75
C GLU A 33 -5.80 3.55 1.87
N CYS A 34 -4.85 4.45 2.08
CA CYS A 34 -3.46 4.06 2.36
C CYS A 34 -3.33 3.69 3.84
N SER A 35 -2.93 2.45 4.14
CA SER A 35 -2.78 1.96 5.51
C SER A 35 -1.56 2.54 6.26
N GLY A 36 -0.86 3.53 5.68
CA GLY A 36 0.31 4.17 6.29
C GLY A 36 1.63 3.41 6.08
N GLN A 37 2.74 4.13 6.27
CA GLN A 37 4.11 3.71 5.93
C GLN A 37 4.54 2.42 6.63
N ILE A 38 5.12 1.51 5.84
CA ILE A 38 5.92 0.41 6.38
C ILE A 38 7.22 0.40 5.60
N LYS A 39 8.31 0.81 6.27
CA LYS A 39 9.65 0.50 5.79
C LYS A 39 9.85 -0.97 6.15
N GLU A 40 9.51 -1.87 5.23
CA GLU A 40 9.58 -3.31 5.48
C GLU A 40 10.94 -3.84 5.00
N THR A 41 11.54 -4.67 5.84
CA THR A 41 12.61 -5.57 5.41
C THR A 41 11.93 -6.72 4.67
N LEU A 42 12.17 -6.79 3.35
CA LEU A 42 11.63 -7.87 2.49
C LEU A 42 12.34 -9.20 2.74
N SER A 43 13.46 -9.21 3.45
CA SER A 43 14.21 -10.41 3.79
C SER A 43 15.05 -10.21 5.04
N LEU A 44 14.84 -11.07 6.04
CA LEU A 44 15.68 -11.21 7.23
C LEU A 44 17.17 -11.45 6.90
N HIS A 45 17.46 -11.92 5.68
CA HIS A 45 18.81 -12.27 5.24
C HIS A 45 19.58 -11.15 4.54
N ASN A 46 18.92 -10.22 3.84
CA ASN A 46 19.62 -9.21 3.02
C ASN A 46 19.62 -7.81 3.62
N GLY A 47 18.82 -7.54 4.66
CA GLY A 47 18.89 -6.26 5.39
C GLY A 47 18.47 -5.02 4.59
N ASP A 48 18.15 -5.17 3.30
CA ASP A 48 17.66 -4.10 2.46
C ASP A 48 16.27 -3.65 2.89
N TRP A 49 16.14 -2.34 3.00
CA TRP A 49 14.91 -1.69 3.39
C TRP A 49 14.22 -1.11 2.17
N TYR A 50 12.98 -1.50 1.95
CA TYR A 50 12.16 -0.98 0.86
C TYR A 50 11.04 -0.11 1.41
N TRP A 51 10.65 0.89 0.62
CA TRP A 51 9.45 1.64 0.89
C TRP A 51 8.26 0.84 0.36
N CYS A 52 7.33 0.47 1.25
CA CYS A 52 6.11 -0.21 0.86
C CYS A 52 4.90 0.69 1.11
N GLY A 53 3.93 0.64 0.19
CA GLY A 53 2.62 1.25 0.34
C GLY A 53 1.54 0.18 0.27
N LYS A 54 0.80 0.01 1.36
CA LYS A 54 -0.38 -0.87 1.42
C LYS A 54 -1.62 -0.02 1.21
N PHE A 55 -2.44 -0.41 0.24
CA PHE A 55 -3.67 0.26 -0.14
C PHE A 55 -4.84 -0.70 -0.03
N ILE A 56 -5.93 -0.21 0.53
CA ILE A 56 -7.16 -0.96 0.72
C ILE A 56 -8.27 -0.17 0.06
N LYS A 57 -9.03 -0.83 -0.81
CA LYS A 57 -10.24 -0.23 -1.40
C LYS A 57 -11.42 -1.13 -1.14
N ARG A 58 -12.46 -0.56 -0.55
CA ARG A 58 -13.75 -1.24 -0.41
C ARG A 58 -14.37 -1.35 -1.81
N THR A 59 -14.52 -2.58 -2.29
CA THR A 59 -15.37 -2.89 -3.43
C THR A 59 -16.80 -2.99 -2.91
N VAL A 60 -17.67 -2.11 -3.41
CA VAL A 60 -19.11 -2.06 -3.08
C VAL A 60 -19.87 -2.88 -4.10
#